data_AF-A0A946PHF2-F1
#
_entry.id   AF-A0A946PHF2-F1
#
_cell.length_a   1.000
_cell.length_b   1.000
_cell.length_c   1.000
_cell.angle_alpha   90.00
_cell.angle_beta   90.00
_cell.angle_gamma   90.00
#
_symmetry.space_group_name_H-M   'P 1'
#
loop_
_entity.id
_entity.type
_entity.pdbx_description
1 polymer ?
#
loop_
_entity_poly.entity_id
_entity_poly.type
_entity_poly.pdbx_seq_one_letter_code
_entity_poly.pdbx_strand_id
1 'polypeptide(L)' 'LGQYLDGGSLIEAAVDDLMLYEVATSTTSINNANAIKPELVKITDLLGREVNVDEVVDKTTLLYIYSDGTIEKIIVTK' A
#
# COMPACT_ATOMS: atom_id res chain seq x y z
N LEU A 1 -33.55 -42.13 5.17
CA LEU A 1 -32.60 -41.23 4.49
C LEU A 1 -31.37 -41.12 5.38
N GLY A 2 -30.43 -42.06 5.26
CA GLY A 2 -29.17 -42.04 5.99
C GLY A 2 -28.13 -41.32 5.14
N GLN A 3 -27.47 -40.31 5.69
CA GLN A 3 -26.38 -39.64 4.97
C GLN A 3 -25.23 -40.63 4.81
N TYR A 4 -24.82 -40.86 3.58
CA TYR A 4 -23.64 -41.62 3.22
C TYR A 4 -22.43 -40.75 3.58
N LEU A 5 -22.01 -40.84 4.84
CA LEU A 5 -20.74 -40.26 5.27
C LEU A 5 -19.68 -41.19 4.68
N ASP A 6 -19.03 -40.75 3.62
CA ASP A 6 -17.83 -41.43 3.12
C ASP A 6 -16.87 -41.59 4.30
N GLY A 7 -16.37 -42.81 4.48
CA GLY A 7 -15.91 -43.37 5.76
C GLY A 7 -14.55 -42.86 6.23
N GLY A 8 -14.38 -41.53 6.32
CA GLY A 8 -13.22 -40.91 6.92
C GLY A 8 -13.08 -41.29 8.40
N SER A 9 -11.85 -41.47 8.86
CA SER A 9 -11.57 -41.81 10.26
C SER A 9 -11.88 -40.62 11.18
N LEU A 10 -12.34 -40.87 12.42
CA LEU A 10 -12.45 -39.80 13.43
C LEU A 10 -11.10 -39.12 13.70
N ILE A 11 -10.00 -39.84 13.45
CA ILE A 11 -8.63 -39.31 13.54
C ILE A 11 -8.38 -38.31 12.41
N GLU A 12 -8.88 -38.59 11.21
CA GLU A 12 -8.71 -37.73 10.03
C GLU A 12 -9.47 -36.41 10.20
N ALA A 13 -10.69 -36.46 10.72
CA ALA A 13 -11.46 -35.26 11.06
C ALA A 13 -10.76 -34.37 12.10
N ALA A 14 -10.16 -34.98 13.13
CA ALA A 14 -9.41 -34.24 14.15
C ALA A 14 -8.08 -33.66 13.61
N VAL A 15 -7.45 -34.32 12.64
CA VAL A 15 -6.24 -33.82 11.97
C VAL A 15 -6.57 -32.66 11.04
N ASP A 16 -7.67 -32.73 10.29
CA ASP A 16 -8.12 -31.65 9.40
C ASP A 16 -8.46 -30.36 10.18
N ASP A 17 -9.18 -30.50 11.30
CA ASP A 17 -9.46 -29.38 12.21
C ASP A 17 -8.18 -28.73 12.74
N LEU A 18 -7.16 -29.51 13.07
CA LEU A 18 -5.87 -29.01 13.58
C LEU A 18 -5.10 -28.22 12.50
N MET A 19 -5.07 -28.70 11.26
CA MET A 19 -4.44 -28.01 10.13
C MET A 19 -5.11 -26.66 9.86
N LEU A 20 -6.44 -26.57 10.05
CA LEU A 20 -7.19 -25.32 9.87
C LEU A 20 -6.75 -24.23 10.85
N TYR A 21 -6.45 -24.59 12.11
CA TYR A 21 -5.93 -23.64 13.11
C TYR A 21 -4.48 -23.22 12.84
N GLU A 22 -3.62 -24.13 12.37
CA GLU A 22 -2.24 -23.77 12.01
C GLU A 22 -2.19 -22.82 10.80
N VAL A 23 -3.04 -23.04 9.78
CA VAL A 23 -3.12 -22.18 8.60
C VAL A 23 -3.53 -20.74 8.95
N ALA A 24 -4.39 -20.55 9.95
CA ALA A 24 -4.77 -19.22 10.46
C ALA A 24 -3.59 -18.44 11.09
N THR A 25 -2.48 -19.12 11.39
CA THR A 25 -1.26 -18.52 11.96
C THR A 25 -0.31 -17.98 10.87
N SER A 26 -0.68 -18.10 9.59
CA SER A 26 0.01 -17.46 8.47
C SER A 26 -0.22 -15.95 8.49
N THR A 27 0.44 -15.27 9.42
CA THR A 27 0.38 -13.81 9.54
C THR A 27 1.28 -13.17 8.47
N THR A 28 0.71 -12.26 7.67
CA THR A 28 1.50 -11.34 6.86
C THR A 28 1.98 -10.22 7.77
N SER A 29 3.27 -10.20 8.07
CA SER A 29 3.86 -9.10 8.84
C SER A 29 3.98 -7.86 7.94
N ILE A 30 3.24 -6.79 8.30
CA ILE A 30 3.56 -5.45 7.80
C ILE A 30 4.80 -5.02 8.57
N ASN A 31 5.97 -5.27 7.99
CA ASN A 31 7.17 -4.61 8.43
C ASN A 31 6.93 -3.12 8.17
N ASN A 32 6.79 -2.32 9.23
CA ASN A 32 6.85 -0.86 9.14
C ASN A 32 8.29 -0.52 8.75
N ALA A 33 8.62 -0.78 7.48
CA ALA A 33 9.91 -0.51 6.88
C ALA A 33 10.22 0.92 7.25
N ASN A 34 11.27 1.10 8.07
CA ASN A 34 11.75 2.42 8.48
C ASN A 34 11.58 3.38 7.32
N ALA A 35 10.66 4.33 7.51
CA ALA A 35 10.07 5.16 6.48
C ALA A 35 11.16 5.67 5.54
N ILE A 36 11.29 5.02 4.37
CA ILE A 36 12.12 5.56 3.31
C ILE A 36 11.45 6.88 2.98
N LYS A 37 12.09 7.98 3.39
CA LYS A 37 11.56 9.30 3.09
C LYS A 37 11.47 9.39 1.57
N PRO A 38 10.29 9.70 1.03
CA PRO A 38 10.13 9.82 -0.41
C PRO A 38 11.10 10.88 -0.93
N GLU A 39 11.85 10.55 -1.97
CA GLU A 39 12.73 11.51 -2.63
C GLU A 39 11.89 12.37 -3.56
N LEU A 40 12.14 13.68 -3.59
CA LEU A 40 11.49 14.57 -4.55
C LEU A 40 12.04 14.30 -5.95
N VAL A 41 11.20 13.83 -6.86
CA VAL A 41 11.59 13.46 -8.24
C VAL A 41 11.41 14.63 -9.18
N LYS A 42 10.28 15.35 -9.09
CA LYS A 42 9.97 16.44 -10.00
C LYS A 42 9.02 17.46 -9.38
N ILE A 43 9.18 18.72 -9.79
CA ILE A 43 8.21 19.79 -9.55
C ILE A 43 7.63 20.22 -10.89
N THR A 44 6.30 20.21 -11.00
CA THR A 44 5.60 20.66 -12.20
C THR A 44 4.49 21.64 -11.87
N ASP A 45 4.01 22.34 -12.89
CA ASP A 45 2.69 22.98 -12.80
C ASP A 45 1.56 21.96 -13.04
N LEU A 46 0.31 22.45 -13.05
CA LEU A 46 -0.89 21.63 -13.30
C LEU A 46 -0.94 21.00 -14.71
N LEU A 47 -0.16 21.52 -15.67
CA LEU A 47 -0.09 20.99 -17.04
C LEU A 47 1.08 20.01 -17.22
N GLY A 48 1.85 19.73 -16.15
CA GLY A 48 2.99 18.81 -16.18
C GLY A 48 4.27 19.43 -16.75
N ARG A 49 4.32 20.76 -16.93
CA ARG A 49 5.55 21.46 -17.34
C ARG A 49 6.48 21.56 -16.15
N GLU A 50 7.76 21.35 -16.38
CA GLU A 50 8.80 21.49 -15.34
C GLU A 50 8.97 22.95 -14.96
N VAL A 51 9.09 23.21 -13.65
CA VAL A 51 9.09 24.57 -13.11
C VAL A 51 10.38 24.84 -12.34
N ASN A 52 11.03 25.97 -12.64
CA ASN A 52 12.05 26.53 -11.76
C ASN A 52 11.38 27.27 -10.61
N VAL A 53 11.54 26.79 -9.37
CA VAL A 53 10.85 27.30 -8.18
C VAL A 53 11.19 28.76 -7.90
N ASP A 54 12.40 29.21 -8.25
CA ASP A 54 12.86 30.58 -8.03
C ASP A 54 12.13 31.61 -8.92
N GLU A 55 11.60 31.16 -10.05
CA GLU A 55 10.94 31.99 -11.06
C GLU A 55 9.42 31.98 -10.92
N VAL A 56 8.88 31.27 -9.91
CA VAL A 56 7.44 31.11 -9.73
C VAL A 56 6.77 32.43 -9.32
N VAL A 57 5.77 32.83 -10.10
CA VAL A 57 4.91 33.99 -9.83
C VAL A 57 3.85 33.66 -8.78
N ASP A 58 3.33 34.71 -8.13
CA ASP A 58 2.30 34.61 -7.11
C ASP A 58 1.05 33.87 -7.62
N LYS A 59 0.40 33.09 -6.74
CA LYS A 59 -0.78 32.24 -7.02
C LYS A 59 -0.56 31.08 -8.00
N THR A 60 0.69 30.68 -8.23
CA THR A 60 0.98 29.47 -9.01
C THR A 60 0.74 28.22 -8.17
N THR A 61 0.06 27.23 -8.76
CA THR A 61 -0.07 25.90 -8.17
C THR A 61 1.03 24.98 -8.70
N LEU A 62 1.77 24.38 -7.78
CA LEU A 62 2.84 23.43 -8.05
C LEU A 62 2.47 22.03 -7.56
N LEU A 63 2.92 21.02 -8.29
CA LEU A 63 2.82 19.61 -7.97
C LEU A 63 4.22 19.07 -7.69
N TYR A 64 4.45 18.61 -6.47
CA TYR A 64 5.69 17.98 -6.03
C TYR A 64 5.47 16.46 -6.09
N ILE A 65 6.20 15.80 -6.98
CA ILE A 65 6.05 14.37 -7.27
C ILE A 65 7.21 13.64 -6.60
N TYR A 66 6.87 12.67 -5.75
CA TYR A 66 7.85 11.91 -4.98
C TYR A 66 8.05 10.49 -5.54
N SER A 67 9.18 9.88 -5.18
CA SER A 67 9.64 8.57 -5.69
C SER A 67 8.71 7.41 -5.33
N ASP A 68 7.90 7.56 -4.29
CA ASP A 68 6.90 6.60 -3.84
C ASP A 68 5.53 6.76 -4.55
N GLY A 69 5.43 7.72 -5.47
CA GLY A 69 4.19 8.05 -6.18
C GLY A 69 3.29 9.04 -5.44
N THR A 70 3.68 9.51 -4.25
CA THR A 70 2.95 10.56 -3.54
C THR A 70 3.07 11.88 -4.30
N ILE A 71 1.99 12.67 -4.28
CA ILE A 71 1.95 14.00 -4.89
C ILE A 71 1.49 15.02 -3.85
N GLU A 72 2.29 16.07 -3.66
CA GLU A 72 1.95 17.21 -2.80
C GLU A 72 1.61 18.42 -3.66
N LYS A 73 0.49 19.08 -3.35
CA LYS A 73 0.03 20.28 -4.04
C LYS A 73 0.34 21.52 -3.21
N ILE A 74 1.13 22.43 -3.76
CA ILE A 74 1.50 23.69 -3.12
C ILE A 74 0.90 24.87 -3.89
N ILE A 75 0.27 25.80 -3.18
CA ILE A 75 -0.18 27.08 -3.75
C ILE A 75 0.76 28.16 -3.25
N VAL A 76 1.61 28.67 -4.14
CA VAL A 76 2.57 29.72 -3.79
C VAL A 76 1.81 31.02 -3.59
N THR A 77 1.99 31.64 -2.42
CA THR A 77 1.49 32.99 -2.11
C THR A 77 2.69 33.85 -1.73
N LYS A 78 2.96 34.94 -2.45
CA LYS A 78 4.02 35.92 -2.17
C LYS A 78 3.49 37.15 -1.44
#